data_AF-A0A8H4MC85-F1
#
_entry.id   AF-A0A8H4MC85-F1
#
_cell.length_a   1.000
_cell.length_b   1.000
_cell.length_c   1.000
_cell.angle_alpha   90.00
_cell.angle_beta   90.00
_cell.angle_gamma   90.00
#
_symmetry.space_group_name_H-M   'P 1'
#
loop_
_entity.id
_entity.type
_entity.pdbx_description
1 polymer ?
#
loop_
_entity_poly.entity_id
_entity_poly.type
_entity_poly.pdbx_seq_one_letter_code
_entity_poly.pdbx_strand_id
1 'polypeptide(L)'
;MLSSRGKFAWANMFCFTNLLECWKASPSASGGAQSPAHQATNENVSKYQNIPPMIQSNSGTMEDTASSEPSSAAPIDVVEAEKNFGISYFRDYRGIAIIGGQYHILFRARFQRLPDRLHLISCPRWIYAPDLTSDGRELLRIRLDAAADSIPKEEWDKLKSRFEIVKKEWFIVSDKKEEQEI
;
A
#
# COMPACT_ATOMS: atom_id res chain seq x y z
N MET A 1 -2.80 -49.87 3.74
CA MET A 1 -3.11 -48.59 3.06
C MET A 1 -4.01 -47.77 3.97
N LEU A 2 -3.43 -46.85 4.72
CA LEU A 2 -4.12 -46.00 5.70
C LEU A 2 -4.37 -44.62 5.07
N SER A 3 -5.65 -44.31 4.87
CA SER A 3 -6.15 -43.02 4.44
C SER A 3 -6.36 -42.14 5.67
N SER A 4 -5.69 -40.99 5.72
CA SER A 4 -5.89 -39.95 6.73
C SER A 4 -6.14 -38.61 6.02
N ARG A 5 -7.41 -38.22 6.05
CA ARG A 5 -7.94 -36.92 5.59
C ARG A 5 -7.46 -35.81 6.54
N GLY A 6 -6.59 -34.92 6.05
CA GLY A 6 -6.28 -33.66 6.73
C GLY A 6 -7.43 -32.66 6.55
N LYS A 7 -8.10 -32.32 7.65
CA LYS A 7 -9.08 -31.22 7.71
C LYS A 7 -8.31 -29.92 7.98
N PHE A 8 -8.28 -29.00 7.02
CA PHE A 8 -7.88 -27.63 7.28
C PHE A 8 -9.10 -26.84 7.74
N ALA A 9 -9.10 -26.45 9.02
CA ALA A 9 -10.00 -25.44 9.55
C ALA A 9 -9.22 -24.14 9.67
N TRP A 10 -9.62 -23.12 8.91
CA TRP A 10 -9.24 -21.74 9.20
C TRP A 10 -10.52 -20.96 9.44
N ALA A 11 -10.89 -20.88 10.71
CA ALA A 11 -11.83 -19.90 11.20
C ALA A 11 -11.05 -18.59 11.40
N ASN A 12 -11.25 -17.63 10.52
CA ASN A 12 -10.98 -16.21 10.74
C ASN A 12 -11.93 -15.41 9.86
N MET A 13 -13.21 -15.57 10.14
CA MET A 13 -14.27 -14.71 9.59
C MET A 13 -14.34 -13.48 10.51
N PHE A 14 -13.67 -12.40 10.10
CA PHE A 14 -13.82 -11.09 10.73
C PHE A 14 -15.27 -10.60 10.51
N CYS A 15 -16.12 -10.70 11.54
CA CYS A 15 -17.48 -10.19 11.50
C CYS A 15 -17.51 -8.67 11.71
N PHE A 16 -17.52 -7.91 10.61
CA PHE A 16 -17.67 -6.44 10.63
C PHE A 16 -19.12 -5.93 10.78
N THR A 17 -20.09 -6.78 11.11
CA THR A 17 -21.51 -6.43 10.95
C THR A 17 -22.16 -5.67 12.12
N ASN A 18 -21.50 -5.48 13.27
CA ASN A 18 -22.14 -4.87 14.45
C ASN A 18 -21.65 -3.47 14.85
N LEU A 19 -20.76 -2.83 14.08
CA LEU A 19 -20.27 -1.49 14.43
C LEU A 19 -21.30 -0.38 14.20
N LEU A 20 -22.27 -0.58 13.31
CA LEU A 20 -23.25 0.45 12.95
C LEU A 20 -24.43 0.57 13.94
N GLU A 21 -24.75 -0.48 14.69
CA GLU A 21 -25.83 -0.44 15.69
C GLU A 21 -25.41 0.28 16.99
N CYS A 22 -24.11 0.28 17.33
CA CYS A 22 -23.63 0.91 18.56
C CYS A 22 -23.65 2.45 18.56
N TRP A 23 -23.83 3.09 17.40
CA TRP A 23 -23.87 4.56 17.30
C TRP A 23 -25.27 5.18 17.43
N LYS A 24 -26.34 4.37 17.45
CA LYS A 24 -27.72 4.89 17.55
C LYS A 24 -28.31 4.94 18.97
N ALA A 25 -27.56 4.55 20.00
CA ALA A 25 -28.06 4.55 21.37
C ALA A 25 -27.36 5.62 22.23
N SER A 26 -27.88 6.85 22.18
CA SER A 26 -27.90 7.80 23.29
C SER A 26 -28.95 8.86 22.96
N PRO A 27 -29.80 9.31 23.90
CA PRO A 27 -29.34 9.80 25.21
C PRO A 27 -30.27 9.49 26.40
N SER A 28 -29.79 9.87 27.60
CA SER A 28 -30.55 10.09 28.85
C SER A 28 -30.56 8.94 29.86
N ALA A 29 -29.70 9.06 30.87
CA ALA A 29 -30.05 8.77 32.26
C ALA A 29 -29.08 9.48 33.20
N SER A 30 -29.59 10.53 33.84
CA SER A 30 -29.09 11.03 35.11
C SER A 30 -29.28 9.95 36.17
N GLY A 31 -28.19 9.52 36.80
CA GLY A 31 -28.18 8.52 37.86
C GLY A 31 -26.83 7.82 37.92
N GLY A 32 -26.16 7.90 39.08
CA GLY A 32 -24.81 7.38 39.33
C GLY A 32 -24.69 5.85 39.32
N ALA A 33 -25.19 5.20 38.26
CA ALA A 33 -24.96 3.80 37.97
C ALA A 33 -23.87 3.71 36.88
N GLN A 34 -22.79 2.98 37.15
CA GLN A 34 -21.75 2.70 36.17
C GLN A 34 -22.39 2.04 34.94
N SER A 35 -22.12 2.59 33.76
CA SER A 35 -22.62 2.03 32.49
C SER A 35 -22.15 0.56 32.33
N PRO A 36 -22.99 -0.35 31.81
CA PRO A 36 -22.60 -1.73 31.52
C PRO A 36 -21.31 -1.85 30.69
N ALA A 37 -21.02 -0.84 29.86
CA ALA A 37 -19.79 -0.75 29.08
C ALA A 37 -18.53 -0.63 29.95
N HIS A 38 -18.59 0.12 31.06
CA HIS A 38 -17.49 0.23 32.01
C HIS A 38 -17.26 -1.08 32.79
N GLN A 39 -18.34 -1.81 33.11
CA GLN A 39 -18.23 -3.09 33.79
C GLN A 39 -17.59 -4.16 32.89
N ALA A 40 -18.00 -4.24 31.62
CA ALA A 40 -17.39 -5.16 30.64
C ALA A 40 -15.90 -4.86 30.39
N THR A 41 -15.51 -3.58 30.41
CA THR A 41 -14.10 -3.17 30.25
C THR A 41 -13.27 -3.60 31.46
N ASN A 42 -13.77 -3.42 32.68
CA ASN A 42 -13.08 -3.83 33.90
C ASN A 42 -12.94 -5.36 34.03
N GLU A 43 -13.96 -6.12 33.64
CA GLU A 43 -13.89 -7.59 33.61
C GLU A 43 -12.80 -8.07 32.66
N ASN A 44 -12.70 -7.48 31.46
CA ASN A 44 -11.64 -7.82 30.52
C ASN A 44 -10.26 -7.45 31.08
N VAL A 45 -10.06 -6.24 31.62
CA VAL A 45 -8.77 -5.81 32.18
C VAL A 45 -8.31 -6.73 33.32
N SER A 46 -9.23 -7.12 34.22
CA SER A 46 -8.91 -8.02 35.33
C SER A 46 -8.47 -9.42 34.87
N LYS A 47 -9.01 -9.90 33.74
CA LYS A 47 -8.70 -11.22 33.17
C LYS A 47 -7.27 -11.30 32.61
N TYR A 48 -6.72 -10.17 32.15
CA TYR A 48 -5.40 -10.11 31.52
C TYR A 48 -4.31 -9.55 32.45
N GLN A 49 -4.67 -9.09 33.66
CA GLN A 49 -3.71 -8.48 34.60
C GLN A 49 -2.71 -9.48 35.21
N ASN A 50 -3.03 -10.77 35.21
CA ASN A 50 -2.21 -11.84 35.78
C ASN A 50 -1.51 -12.72 34.73
N ILE A 51 -1.52 -12.32 33.45
CA ILE A 51 -0.75 -13.04 32.43
C ILE A 51 0.69 -12.55 32.49
N PRO A 52 1.68 -13.41 32.81
CA PRO A 52 3.08 -13.01 32.77
C PRO A 52 3.42 -12.49 31.37
N PRO A 53 4.22 -11.43 31.22
CA PRO A 53 4.69 -11.01 29.91
C PRO A 53 5.40 -12.21 29.28
N MET A 54 4.95 -12.59 28.08
CA MET A 54 5.54 -13.69 27.33
C MET A 54 7.01 -13.35 27.12
N ILE A 55 7.90 -14.06 27.83
CA ILE A 55 9.35 -13.96 27.63
C ILE A 55 9.58 -14.35 26.18
N GLN A 56 9.92 -13.38 25.34
CA GLN A 56 10.42 -13.66 24.00
C GLN A 56 11.77 -14.39 24.19
N SER A 57 11.72 -15.71 24.11
CA SER A 57 12.91 -16.54 24.02
C SER A 57 13.62 -16.21 22.71
N ASN A 58 14.67 -15.40 22.81
CA ASN A 58 15.67 -15.24 21.76
C ASN A 58 16.45 -16.56 21.62
N SER A 59 15.90 -17.51 20.88
CA SER A 59 16.60 -18.75 20.51
C SER A 59 15.92 -19.35 19.29
N GLY A 60 16.52 -19.09 18.14
CA GLY A 60 16.04 -19.55 16.85
C GLY A 60 16.73 -18.76 15.78
N THR A 61 17.98 -19.15 15.51
CA THR A 61 18.74 -18.94 14.28
C THR A 61 18.02 -18.07 13.25
N MET A 62 18.51 -16.84 13.07
CA MET A 62 18.30 -16.07 11.84
C MET A 62 18.88 -16.90 10.70
N GLU A 63 18.08 -17.81 10.14
CA GLU A 63 18.19 -18.06 8.73
C GLU A 63 17.83 -16.73 8.09
N ASP A 64 18.82 -16.15 7.41
CA ASP A 64 18.65 -15.00 6.54
C ASP A 64 17.36 -15.21 5.75
N THR A 65 16.28 -14.58 6.22
CA THR A 65 15.16 -14.27 5.36
C THR A 65 15.78 -13.28 4.42
N ALA A 66 16.33 -13.82 3.33
CA ALA A 66 16.93 -13.09 2.24
C ALA A 66 16.05 -11.86 2.08
N SER A 67 16.61 -10.70 2.45
CA SER A 67 16.10 -9.43 1.98
C SER A 67 15.90 -9.70 0.51
N SER A 68 14.65 -9.86 0.12
CA SER A 68 14.25 -10.07 -1.26
C SER A 68 14.40 -8.67 -1.83
N GLU A 69 15.66 -8.23 -1.91
CA GLU A 69 16.08 -7.25 -2.86
C GLU A 69 15.47 -7.73 -4.16
N PRO A 70 14.67 -6.88 -4.80
CA PRO A 70 14.20 -7.23 -6.11
C PRO A 70 15.45 -7.55 -6.92
N SER A 71 15.49 -8.79 -7.41
CA SER A 71 16.32 -9.21 -8.54
C SER A 71 16.47 -8.01 -9.47
N SER A 72 17.68 -7.79 -9.98
CA SER A 72 18.12 -6.70 -10.87
C SER A 72 17.34 -6.58 -12.19
N ALA A 73 16.03 -6.82 -12.15
CA ALA A 73 15.08 -6.64 -13.20
C ALA A 73 14.97 -5.15 -13.51
N ALA A 74 15.00 -4.84 -14.79
CA ALA A 74 14.78 -3.50 -15.28
C ALA A 74 13.44 -2.95 -14.74
N PRO A 75 13.34 -1.64 -14.46
CA PRO A 75 12.08 -1.00 -14.13
C PRO A 75 11.05 -1.26 -15.23
N ILE A 76 9.83 -1.61 -14.85
CA ILE A 76 8.70 -1.80 -15.77
C ILE A 76 8.02 -0.45 -15.99
N ASP A 77 7.66 -0.14 -17.22
CA ASP A 77 6.90 1.09 -17.52
C ASP A 77 5.55 1.08 -16.81
N VAL A 78 5.12 2.23 -16.28
CA VAL A 78 3.86 2.36 -15.53
C VAL A 78 2.62 1.98 -16.34
N VAL A 79 2.58 2.29 -17.65
CA VAL A 79 1.44 1.95 -18.51
C VAL A 79 1.44 0.46 -18.82
N GLU A 80 2.62 -0.09 -19.11
CA GLU A 80 2.78 -1.54 -19.29
C GLU A 80 2.38 -2.31 -18.04
N ALA A 81 2.78 -1.82 -16.86
CA ALA A 81 2.46 -2.41 -15.57
C ALA A 81 0.95 -2.43 -15.31
N GLU A 82 0.26 -1.31 -15.51
CA GLU A 82 -1.19 -1.22 -15.34
C GLU A 82 -1.91 -2.13 -16.35
N LYS A 83 -1.50 -2.11 -17.62
CA LYS A 83 -2.15 -2.87 -18.69
C LYS A 83 -2.00 -4.39 -18.51
N ASN A 84 -0.80 -4.86 -18.20
CA ASN A 84 -0.49 -6.29 -18.19
C ASN A 84 -0.76 -6.96 -16.84
N PHE A 85 -0.57 -6.23 -15.74
CA PHE A 85 -0.64 -6.80 -14.40
C PHE A 85 -1.70 -6.18 -13.50
N GLY A 86 -2.11 -4.93 -13.79
CA GLY A 86 -2.94 -4.09 -12.93
C GLY A 86 -2.18 -3.69 -11.68
N ILE A 87 -1.94 -2.40 -11.48
CA ILE A 87 -1.29 -1.92 -10.26
C ILE A 87 -2.32 -2.00 -9.14
N SER A 88 -1.92 -2.53 -7.99
CA SER A 88 -2.75 -2.51 -6.78
C SER A 88 -2.51 -1.20 -6.03
N TYR A 89 -1.25 -0.96 -5.64
CA TYR A 89 -0.80 0.27 -5.01
C TYR A 89 0.71 0.48 -5.18
N PHE A 90 1.12 1.74 -5.06
CA PHE A 90 2.52 2.14 -4.93
C PHE A 90 2.92 2.15 -3.46
N ARG A 91 4.12 1.65 -3.14
CA ARG A 91 4.61 1.50 -1.76
C ARG A 91 5.70 2.51 -1.43
N ASP A 92 6.86 2.38 -2.07
CA ASP A 92 8.05 3.18 -1.71
C ASP A 92 8.62 3.89 -2.93
N TYR A 93 8.98 5.16 -2.78
CA TYR A 93 9.87 5.85 -3.71
C TYR A 93 11.29 5.27 -3.62
N ARG A 94 11.94 5.07 -4.77
CA ARG A 94 13.28 4.47 -4.85
C ARG A 94 14.32 5.37 -5.48
N GLY A 95 13.94 6.56 -5.94
CA GLY A 95 14.84 7.49 -6.59
C GLY A 95 14.39 7.81 -8.01
N ILE A 96 15.38 8.07 -8.85
CA ILE A 96 15.23 8.54 -10.22
C ILE A 96 16.18 7.73 -11.10
N ALA A 97 15.73 7.41 -12.30
CA ALA A 97 16.56 6.83 -13.36
C ALA A 97 16.47 7.69 -14.62
N ILE A 98 17.51 7.60 -15.45
CA ILE A 98 17.51 8.18 -16.79
C ILE A 98 17.24 7.04 -17.76
N ILE A 99 16.10 7.10 -18.45
CA ILE A 99 15.68 6.09 -19.44
C ILE A 99 15.38 6.85 -20.73
N GLY A 100 16.07 6.49 -21.83
CA GLY A 100 15.90 7.18 -23.11
C GLY A 100 16.23 8.68 -23.08
N GLY A 101 17.10 9.12 -22.17
CA GLY A 101 17.44 10.53 -21.97
C GLY A 101 16.43 11.34 -21.15
N GLN A 102 15.34 10.73 -20.69
CA GLN A 102 14.34 11.36 -19.84
C GLN A 102 14.48 10.89 -18.39
N TYR A 103 14.08 11.76 -17.44
CA TYR A 103 14.01 11.38 -16.03
C TYR A 103 12.73 10.59 -15.74
N HIS A 104 12.89 9.48 -15.05
CA HIS A 104 11.80 8.64 -14.56
C HIS A 104 11.90 8.51 -13.05
N ILE A 105 10.81 8.83 -12.35
CA ILE A 105 10.71 8.55 -10.92
C ILE A 105 10.43 7.06 -10.75
N LEU A 106 11.16 6.43 -9.82
CA LEU A 106 11.04 5.00 -9.55
C LEU A 106 10.23 4.75 -8.29
N PHE A 107 9.27 3.84 -8.38
CA PHE A 107 8.51 3.34 -7.23
C PHE A 107 8.58 1.82 -7.13
N ARG A 108 8.47 1.29 -5.91
CA ARG A 108 8.01 -0.10 -5.73
C ARG A 108 6.50 -0.14 -5.77
N ALA A 109 5.94 -1.04 -6.55
CA ALA A 109 4.50 -1.28 -6.63
C ALA A 109 4.19 -2.76 -6.44
N ARG A 110 2.95 -3.03 -6.00
CA ARG A 110 2.37 -4.37 -5.95
C ARG A 110 1.36 -4.52 -7.06
N PHE A 111 1.36 -5.66 -7.74
CA PHE A 111 0.39 -5.94 -8.80
C PHE A 111 -0.80 -6.72 -8.29
N GLN A 112 -1.93 -6.60 -8.99
CA GLN A 112 -3.14 -7.35 -8.70
C GLN A 112 -2.99 -8.81 -9.12
N ARG A 113 -2.45 -9.06 -10.33
CA ARG A 113 -2.21 -10.43 -10.84
C ARG A 113 -1.05 -11.15 -10.14
N LEU A 114 -0.09 -10.40 -9.59
CA LEU A 114 1.10 -10.92 -8.92
C LEU A 114 1.29 -10.23 -7.57
N PRO A 115 0.47 -10.56 -6.55
CA PRO A 115 0.55 -9.91 -5.27
C PRO A 115 1.81 -10.31 -4.50
N ASP A 116 2.40 -11.48 -4.70
CA ASP A 116 3.44 -11.96 -3.77
C ASP A 116 4.77 -11.21 -3.84
N ARG A 117 4.95 -10.33 -4.84
CA ARG A 117 6.21 -9.63 -5.07
C ARG A 117 6.02 -8.13 -5.29
N LEU A 118 7.03 -7.37 -4.89
CA LEU A 118 7.16 -5.96 -5.24
C LEU A 118 7.95 -5.82 -6.53
N HIS A 119 7.45 -4.97 -7.41
CA HIS A 119 8.07 -4.68 -8.70
C HIS A 119 8.51 -3.22 -8.75
N LEU A 120 9.63 -2.97 -9.42
CA LEU A 120 10.12 -1.61 -9.65
C LEU A 120 9.42 -1.04 -10.89
N ILE A 121 8.74 0.08 -10.71
CA ILE A 121 7.99 0.79 -11.75
C ILE A 121 8.70 2.09 -12.07
N SER A 122 8.87 2.36 -13.37
CA SER A 122 9.33 3.65 -13.87
C SER A 122 8.15 4.52 -14.26
N CYS A 123 8.14 5.74 -13.74
CA CYS A 123 7.11 6.73 -13.99
C CYS A 123 7.74 7.97 -14.64
N PRO A 124 7.58 8.17 -15.95
CA PRO A 124 8.00 9.39 -16.61
C PRO A 124 7.17 10.61 -16.16
N ARG A 125 7.62 11.81 -16.55
CA ARG A 125 6.86 13.05 -16.34
C ARG A 125 5.47 12.98 -16.98
N TRP A 126 5.45 12.57 -18.24
CA TRP A 126 4.27 12.46 -19.09
C TRP A 126 3.99 11.00 -19.35
N ILE A 127 2.80 10.54 -18.97
CA ILE A 127 2.38 9.15 -19.08
C ILE A 127 1.33 9.08 -20.18
N TYR A 128 1.75 8.60 -21.35
CA TYR A 128 0.87 8.43 -22.50
C TYR A 128 0.21 7.05 -22.44
N ALA A 129 -1.10 7.01 -22.18
CA ALA A 129 -1.85 5.78 -21.95
C ALA A 129 -3.13 5.70 -22.82
N PRO A 130 -3.01 5.70 -24.15
CA PRO A 130 -4.17 5.61 -25.05
C PRO A 130 -4.87 4.26 -24.93
N ASP A 131 -4.10 3.21 -24.64
CA ASP A 131 -4.56 1.83 -24.56
C ASP A 131 -5.36 1.52 -23.28
N LEU A 132 -5.30 2.40 -22.28
CA LEU A 132 -6.11 2.25 -21.07
C LEU A 132 -7.54 2.76 -21.32
N THR A 133 -8.51 2.17 -20.62
CA THR A 133 -9.87 2.73 -20.60
C THR A 133 -9.88 4.09 -19.89
N SER A 134 -10.93 4.89 -20.10
CA SER A 134 -11.07 6.18 -19.39
C SER A 134 -11.00 5.99 -17.86
N ASP A 135 -11.73 5.01 -17.34
CA ASP A 135 -11.73 4.68 -15.92
C ASP A 135 -10.36 4.18 -15.44
N GLY A 136 -9.66 3.40 -16.28
CA GLY A 136 -8.30 2.93 -15.98
C GLY A 136 -7.30 4.08 -15.89
N ARG A 137 -7.39 5.08 -16.77
CA ARG A 137 -6.57 6.29 -16.69
C ARG A 137 -6.85 7.10 -15.43
N GLU A 138 -8.12 7.29 -15.09
CA GLU A 138 -8.50 8.05 -13.90
C GLU A 138 -8.03 7.35 -12.61
N LEU A 139 -8.20 6.03 -12.55
CA LEU A 139 -7.71 5.23 -11.45
C LEU A 139 -6.17 5.29 -11.33
N LEU A 140 -5.47 5.27 -12.47
CA LEU A 140 -4.01 5.42 -12.50
C LEU A 140 -3.59 6.81 -11.99
N ARG A 141 -4.28 7.88 -12.39
CA ARG A 141 -4.04 9.24 -11.88
C ARG A 141 -4.18 9.29 -10.36
N ILE A 142 -5.30 8.81 -9.81
CA ILE A 142 -5.54 8.81 -8.36
C ILE A 142 -4.43 8.06 -7.61
N ARG A 143 -3.97 6.91 -8.14
CA ARG A 143 -2.89 6.14 -7.53
C ARG A 143 -1.54 6.87 -7.59
N LEU A 144 -1.25 7.54 -8.70
CA LEU A 144 -0.03 8.32 -8.87
C LEU A 144 -0.01 9.57 -8.01
N ASP A 145 -1.14 10.24 -7.84
CA ASP A 145 -1.29 11.37 -6.91
C ASP A 145 -1.03 10.92 -5.47
N ALA A 146 -1.63 9.80 -5.06
CA ALA A 146 -1.35 9.20 -3.75
C ALA A 146 0.12 8.81 -3.58
N ALA A 147 0.78 8.32 -4.64
CA ALA A 147 2.21 8.02 -4.62
C ALA A 147 3.08 9.28 -4.57
N ALA A 148 2.66 10.37 -5.22
CA ALA A 148 3.35 11.65 -5.17
C ALA A 148 3.22 12.30 -3.78
N ASP A 149 2.09 12.09 -3.11
CA ASP A 149 1.83 12.52 -1.73
C ASP A 149 2.61 11.71 -0.69
N SER A 150 2.95 10.44 -0.98
CA SER A 150 3.74 9.61 -0.07
C SER A 150 5.24 9.96 -0.08
N ILE A 151 5.73 10.66 -1.11
CA ILE A 151 7.11 11.16 -1.16
C ILE A 151 7.26 12.31 -0.15
N PRO A 152 8.21 12.23 0.81
CA PRO A 152 8.48 13.30 1.77
C PRO A 152 8.83 14.61 1.08
N LYS A 153 8.46 15.73 1.70
CA LYS A 153 8.73 17.07 1.16
C LYS A 153 10.22 17.30 0.95
N GLU A 154 11.07 16.79 1.84
CA GLU A 154 12.52 16.90 1.76
C GLU A 154 13.07 16.21 0.51
N GLU A 155 12.47 15.11 0.08
CA GLU A 155 12.83 14.43 -1.17
C GLU A 155 12.36 15.21 -2.38
N TRP A 156 11.17 15.80 -2.34
CA TRP A 156 10.73 16.73 -3.40
C TRP A 156 11.63 17.96 -3.52
N ASP A 157 12.10 18.53 -2.41
CA ASP A 157 13.03 19.67 -2.42
C ASP A 157 14.40 19.28 -3.00
N LYS A 158 14.89 18.06 -2.72
CA LYS A 158 16.09 17.49 -3.37
C LYS A 158 15.89 17.29 -4.87
N LEU A 159 14.75 16.75 -5.28
CA LEU A 159 14.42 16.53 -6.69
C LEU A 159 14.37 17.85 -7.45
N LYS A 160 13.75 18.88 -6.87
CA LYS A 160 13.68 20.21 -7.45
C LYS A 160 15.05 20.87 -7.57
N SER A 161 15.86 20.83 -6.52
CA SER A 161 17.18 21.51 -6.51
C SER A 161 18.22 20.84 -7.42
N ARG A 162 18.16 19.51 -7.59
CA ARG A 162 19.16 18.77 -8.36
C ARG A 162 18.78 18.51 -9.80
N PHE A 163 17.48 18.36 -10.08
CA PHE A 163 16.99 17.89 -11.38
C PHE A 163 15.87 18.77 -11.94
N GLU A 164 15.53 19.88 -11.29
CA GLU A 164 14.42 20.77 -11.68
C GLU A 164 13.06 20.06 -11.74
N ILE A 165 12.91 18.95 -11.01
CA ILE A 165 11.67 18.16 -10.96
C ILE A 165 10.70 18.79 -9.96
N VAL A 166 9.56 19.28 -10.44
CA VAL A 166 8.50 19.90 -9.63
C VAL A 166 7.31 18.95 -9.52
N LYS A 167 6.86 18.64 -8.29
CA LYS A 167 5.76 17.71 -7.99
C LYS A 167 4.50 17.94 -8.85
N LYS A 168 4.05 19.19 -8.98
CA LYS A 168 2.83 19.56 -9.72
C LYS A 168 2.91 19.32 -11.23
N GLU A 169 4.11 19.14 -11.75
CA GLU A 169 4.35 18.99 -13.19
C GLU A 169 4.67 17.54 -13.57
N TRP A 170 4.51 16.60 -12.63
CA TRP A 170 4.90 15.21 -12.77
C TRP A 170 3.70 14.27 -12.70
N PHE A 171 3.84 13.08 -13.29
CA PHE A 171 2.81 12.04 -13.40
C PHE A 171 1.56 12.46 -14.20
N ILE A 172 1.75 13.28 -15.23
CA ILE A 172 0.64 13.77 -16.04
C ILE A 172 0.17 12.65 -16.98
N VAL A 173 -0.98 12.07 -16.69
CA VAL A 173 -1.58 10.99 -17.50
C VAL A 173 -2.44 11.58 -18.62
N SER A 174 -2.06 11.31 -19.87
CA SER A 174 -2.76 11.79 -21.07
C SER A 174 -3.13 10.64 -22.01
N ASP A 175 -4.21 10.81 -22.74
CA ASP A 175 -4.64 9.98 -23.86
C ASP A 175 -4.20 10.52 -25.22
N LYS A 176 -3.57 11.71 -25.24
CA LYS A 176 -2.97 12.34 -26.42
C LYS A 176 -1.46 12.42 -26.26
N LYS A 177 -0.74 12.04 -27.31
CA LYS A 177 0.71 12.22 -27.35
C LYS A 177 0.94 13.70 -27.57
N GLU A 178 1.38 14.42 -26.54
CA GLU A 178 1.90 15.76 -26.76
C GLU A 178 3.20 15.61 -27.55
N GLU A 179 3.21 16.15 -28.77
CA GLU A 179 4.43 16.37 -29.52
C GLU A 179 5.22 17.41 -28.72
N GLN A 180 6.26 16.96 -28.01
CA GLN A 180 7.23 17.87 -27.42
C GLN A 180 7.98 18.52 -28.59
N GLU A 181 7.62 19.75 -28.95
CA GLU A 181 8.47 20.62 -29.74
C GLU A 181 9.77 20.82 -28.94
N ILE A 182 10.87 20.31 -29.49
CA ILE A 182 12.24 20.47 -28.99
C ILE A 182 12.80 21.78 -29.53
#